data_AF-A0A062UZN4-F1
#
_entry.id   AF-A0A062UZN4-F1
#
_cell.length_a   1.000
_cell.length_b   1.000
_cell.length_c   1.000
_cell.angle_alpha   90.00
_cell.angle_beta   90.00
_cell.angle_gamma   90.00
#
_symmetry.space_group_name_H-M   'P 1'
#
loop_
_entity.id
_entity.type
_entity.pdbx_description
1 polymer ?
#
loop_
_entity_poly.entity_id
_entity_poly.type
_entity_poly.pdbx_seq_one_letter_code
_entity_poly.pdbx_strand_id
1 'polypeptide(L)' 'MNEAGKNEVHGYPQVYVCTFCRQEFASIGSVFSHMSEMHDSILKAHK' A
#
# COMPACT_ATOMS: atom_id res chain seq x y z
N MET A 1 -4.05 2.22 39.88
CA MET A 1 -4.25 2.74 38.50
C MET A 1 -3.04 3.61 38.17
N ASN A 2 -2.36 3.39 37.04
CA ASN A 2 -1.71 4.47 36.29
C ASN A 2 -1.25 3.92 34.94
N GLU A 3 -2.00 4.34 33.92
CA GLU A 3 -1.86 4.01 32.52
C GLU A 3 -0.73 4.86 31.93
N ALA A 4 0.42 4.25 31.67
CA ALA A 4 1.46 4.90 30.87
C ALA A 4 1.04 4.80 29.40
N GLY A 5 0.56 5.92 28.88
CA GLY A 5 0.06 6.09 27.52
C GLY A 5 1.03 5.58 26.46
N LYS A 6 0.51 4.72 25.59
CA LYS A 6 1.13 4.34 24.33
C LYS A 6 1.24 5.59 23.46
N ASN A 7 2.40 6.23 23.48
CA ASN A 7 2.72 7.28 22.52
C ASN A 7 3.19 6.61 21.22
N GLU A 8 2.24 5.98 20.55
CA GLU A 8 2.40 5.51 19.18
C GLU A 8 2.29 6.75 18.29
N VAL A 9 3.42 7.42 18.07
CA VAL A 9 3.54 8.28 16.88
C VAL A 9 3.67 7.32 15.69
N HIS A 10 2.59 6.63 15.35
CA HIS A 10 2.43 5.99 14.06
C HIS A 10 2.27 7.14 13.05
N GLY A 11 3.40 7.73 12.67
CA GLY A 11 3.50 8.34 11.35
C GLY A 11 3.32 7.19 10.38
N TYR A 12 2.07 6.96 9.94
CA TYR A 12 1.75 5.93 8.98
C TYR A 12 2.71 6.11 7.81
N PRO A 13 3.62 5.15 7.55
CA PRO A 13 4.42 5.24 6.34
C PRO A 13 3.38 5.32 5.21
N GLN A 14 3.48 6.35 4.37
CA GLN A 14 2.57 6.53 3.24
C GLN A 14 2.93 5.45 2.21
N VAL A 15 2.63 4.21 2.55
CA VAL A 15 2.77 3.05 1.71
C VAL A 15 1.60 3.04 0.74
N TYR A 16 1.88 2.57 -0.45
CA TYR A 16 0.87 2.34 -1.46
C TYR A 16 0.43 0.89 -1.32
N VAL A 17 -0.86 0.69 -1.05
CA VAL A 17 -1.43 -0.64 -0.82
C VAL A 17 -2.17 -1.08 -2.07
N CYS A 18 -1.87 -2.27 -2.57
CA CYS A 18 -2.63 -2.88 -3.64
C CYS A 18 -4.06 -3.19 -3.15
N THR A 19 -5.08 -2.68 -3.82
CA THR A 19 -6.48 -2.90 -3.41
C THR A 19 -6.98 -4.32 -3.64
N PHE A 20 -6.28 -5.11 -4.47
CA PHE A 20 -6.68 -6.47 -4.82
C PHE A 20 -6.13 -7.51 -3.84
N CYS A 21 -4.85 -7.43 -3.48
CA CYS A 21 -4.19 -8.39 -2.59
C CYS A 21 -3.74 -7.81 -1.25
N ARG A 22 -3.93 -6.50 -1.02
CA ARG A 22 -3.52 -5.76 0.18
C ARG A 22 -2.02 -5.79 0.47
N GLN A 23 -1.20 -6.08 -0.53
CA GLN A 23 0.25 -5.98 -0.42
C GLN A 23 0.68 -4.51 -0.36
N GLU A 24 1.62 -4.20 0.53
CA GLU A 24 2.14 -2.86 0.79
C GLU A 24 3.41 -2.62 -0.01
N PHE A 25 3.56 -1.40 -0.52
CA PHE A 25 4.69 -0.99 -1.34
C PHE A 25 5.18 0.39 -0.93
N ALA A 26 6.50 0.59 -1.04
CA ALA A 26 7.12 1.87 -0.71
C ALA A 26 6.87 2.97 -1.76
N SER A 27 6.37 2.63 -2.95
CA SER A 27 6.15 3.59 -4.04
C SER A 27 4.99 3.19 -4.96
N ILE A 28 4.39 4.18 -5.61
CA ILE A 28 3.30 3.97 -6.58
C ILE A 28 3.75 3.16 -7.80
N GLY A 29 5.00 3.33 -8.27
CA GLY A 29 5.53 2.58 -9.41
C GLY A 29 5.63 1.08 -9.13
N SER A 30 6.02 0.71 -7.91
CA SER A 30 6.03 -0.69 -7.47
C SER A 30 4.63 -1.29 -7.41
N VAL A 31 3.63 -0.54 -6.94
CA VAL A 31 2.22 -0.98 -6.99
C VAL A 31 1.76 -1.16 -8.41
N PHE A 32 2.09 -0.23 -9.31
CA PHE A 32 1.67 -0.30 -10.70
C PHE A 32 2.29 -1.51 -11.42
N SER A 33 3.58 -1.78 -11.23
CA SER A 33 4.23 -3.00 -11.77
C SER A 33 3.60 -4.26 -11.20
N HIS A 34 3.44 -4.32 -9.87
CA HIS A 34 2.77 -5.43 -9.21
C HIS A 34 1.36 -5.67 -9.75
N MET A 35 0.56 -4.61 -9.91
CA MET A 35 -0.77 -4.71 -10.47
C MET A 35 -0.73 -5.14 -11.93
N SER A 36 0.28 -4.75 -12.71
CA SER A 36 0.42 -5.21 -14.10
C SER A 36 0.84 -6.66 -14.20
N GLU A 37 1.65 -7.17 -13.27
CA GLU A 37 2.17 -8.55 -13.32
C GLU A 37 1.23 -9.54 -12.64
N MET A 38 0.64 -9.16 -11.50
CA MET A 38 -0.19 -10.02 -10.66
C MET A 38 -1.68 -9.79 -10.87
N HIS A 39 -2.07 -8.61 -11.39
CA HIS A 39 -3.45 -8.21 -11.67
C HIS A 39 -3.60 -7.70 -13.11
N ASP A 40 -2.82 -8.28 -14.04
CA ASP A 40 -2.62 -7.91 -15.45
C ASP A 40 -3.90 -7.57 -16.21
N SER A 41 -5.02 -8.17 -15.80
CA SER A 41 -6.33 -7.99 -16.45
C SER A 41 -6.96 -6.60 -16.32
N ILE A 42 -6.41 -5.66 -15.52
CA ILE A 42 -7.11 -4.41 -15.17
C ILE A 42 -6.39 -3.12 -15.63
N LEU A 43 -5.08 -3.14 -15.89
CA LEU A 43 -4.31 -1.91 -16.14
C LEU A 43 -4.16 -1.49 -17.62
N LYS A 44 -4.67 -2.26 -18.59
CA LYS A 44 -4.71 -1.82 -20.00
C LYS A 44 -5.92 -0.93 -20.28
N ALA A 45 -5.94 0.27 -19.71
CA ALA A 45 -6.91 1.30 -20.13
C ALA A 45 -6.37 2.72 -19.93
N HIS A 46 -5.45 3.16 -20.79
CA HIS A 46 -5.58 4.39 -21.60
C HIS A 46 -4.31 4.64 -22.42
N LYS A 47 -4.47 4.63 -23.74
CA LYS A 47 -3.58 5.27 -24.71
C LYS A 47 -4.01 6.73 -24.87
#